data_AF-A0A5E4YV12-F1
#
_entry.id   AF-A0A5E4YV12-F1
#
_cell.length_a   1.000
_cell.length_b   1.000
_cell.length_c   1.000
_cell.angle_alpha   90.00
_cell.angle_beta   90.00
_cell.angle_gamma   90.00
#
_symmetry.space_group_name_H-M   'P 1'
#
loop_
_entity.id
_entity.type
_entity.pdbx_description
1 polymer ?
#
loop_
_entity_poly.entity_id
_entity_poly.type
_entity_poly.pdbx_seq_one_letter_code
_entity_poly.pdbx_strand_id
1 'polypeptide(L)'
;MESFNYISFGNREYLEGNVNDVLMGRGRMFEYTPSDTEKRLESLDSTAIAFLEGLPTFLCSEIEPTGNVFSMLIKFGRISHTTPVPRAVSTTFETLIDFGEVVFDHIEAARAVFSADRFQLYRTHWAVREGDARMVLRRLADLKPDLAHLVVAQETPAAGAVAIQPPPRDKRILGVADSVESFLQLLYSSPGKVATETFFRGHSDSRYELTPSLLRKWENGDWQFMPSEDRLCKELLIAHYDEFQGDEYCFDRLVRMQHYGLPTRLLDISGNPLVALFFACSCRSDQLEIEGEVIVFQVSSEVVKYFDSDTVSCLSNLSNLTYSQKNEIDLSLDKDAFNGTDVAEKLLHHIKSEKGFFERRIVPDDLRSIICVKAKRTNTRIKSQSGAFLLFGLEAALPDAGQDGIEISRVLIRNKAHILEQLDRININATTVYPSIDQTAVHLRDQHRAPPPVKTDAIAPPNDAPET
;
A
#
# COMPACT_ATOMS: atom_id res chain seq x y z
N MET A 1 18.65 -3.96 -12.77
CA MET A 1 17.94 -5.17 -12.34
C MET A 1 17.13 -5.65 -13.53
N GLU A 2 17.19 -6.95 -13.81
CA GLU A 2 16.28 -7.55 -14.78
C GLU A 2 14.93 -7.79 -14.08
N SER A 3 13.85 -7.64 -14.84
CA SER A 3 12.49 -7.85 -14.36
C SER A 3 11.71 -8.68 -15.36
N PHE A 4 10.62 -9.31 -14.91
CA PHE A 4 9.72 -10.08 -15.76
C PHE A 4 8.27 -9.94 -15.31
N ASN A 5 7.34 -10.11 -16.25
CA ASN A 5 5.92 -10.23 -15.95
C ASN A 5 5.61 -11.67 -15.53
N TYR A 6 4.85 -11.82 -14.46
CA TYR A 6 4.23 -13.06 -14.04
C TYR A 6 2.73 -12.86 -13.98
N ILE A 7 1.99 -13.55 -14.84
CA ILE A 7 0.53 -13.45 -14.95
C ILE A 7 -0.05 -14.83 -14.61
N SER A 8 -0.86 -14.89 -13.56
CA SER A 8 -1.53 -16.09 -13.08
C SER A 8 -3.04 -16.00 -13.36
N PHE A 9 -3.67 -17.09 -13.80
CA PHE A 9 -5.12 -17.23 -13.98
C PHE A 9 -5.67 -18.49 -13.31
N GLY A 10 -6.80 -18.36 -12.63
CA GLY A 10 -7.49 -19.47 -11.99
C GLY A 10 -8.27 -20.36 -12.95
N ASN A 11 -8.73 -19.81 -14.08
CA ASN A 11 -9.39 -20.63 -15.09
C ASN A 11 -8.34 -21.34 -15.95
N ARG A 12 -8.12 -22.63 -15.66
CA ARG A 12 -7.19 -23.49 -16.40
C ARG A 12 -7.58 -23.66 -17.87
N GLU A 13 -8.87 -23.78 -18.18
CA GLU A 13 -9.38 -23.92 -19.55
C GLU A 13 -9.03 -22.70 -20.41
N TYR A 14 -8.91 -21.53 -19.79
CA TYR A 14 -8.46 -20.31 -20.47
C TYR A 14 -7.07 -20.49 -21.07
N LEU A 15 -6.18 -21.23 -20.40
CA LEU A 15 -4.78 -21.37 -20.77
C LEU A 15 -4.48 -22.58 -21.67
N GLU A 16 -5.39 -23.55 -21.75
CA GLU A 16 -5.21 -24.77 -22.56
C GLU A 16 -5.26 -24.49 -24.08
N GLY A 17 -5.84 -23.36 -24.51
CA GLY A 17 -5.87 -22.90 -25.90
C GLY A 17 -4.77 -21.90 -26.29
N ASN A 18 -4.82 -21.38 -27.52
CA ASN A 18 -4.02 -20.22 -27.91
C ASN A 18 -4.62 -18.96 -27.27
N VAL A 19 -4.05 -18.56 -26.13
CA VAL A 19 -4.40 -17.30 -25.45
C VAL A 19 -3.76 -16.16 -26.23
N ASN A 20 -4.57 -15.53 -27.07
CA ASN A 20 -4.14 -14.33 -27.78
C ASN A 20 -4.39 -13.09 -26.95
N ASP A 21 -5.50 -13.02 -26.21
CA ASP A 21 -5.87 -11.86 -25.41
C ASP A 21 -5.88 -12.21 -23.93
N VAL A 22 -5.39 -11.30 -23.10
CA VAL A 22 -5.29 -11.40 -21.65
C VAL A 22 -6.00 -10.20 -21.06
N LEU A 23 -7.00 -10.43 -20.20
CA LEU A 23 -7.74 -9.38 -19.51
C LEU A 23 -7.52 -9.51 -18.00
N MET A 24 -6.97 -8.48 -17.36
CA MET A 24 -6.68 -8.46 -15.93
C MET A 24 -7.38 -7.28 -15.26
N GLY A 25 -8.14 -7.51 -14.18
CA GLY A 25 -8.74 -6.43 -13.40
C GLY A 25 -7.67 -5.50 -12.82
N ARG A 26 -7.91 -4.18 -12.80
CA ARG A 26 -6.89 -3.21 -12.34
C ARG A 26 -6.40 -3.48 -10.92
N GLY A 27 -7.28 -3.93 -10.03
CA GLY A 27 -6.90 -4.28 -8.66
C GLY A 27 -6.13 -5.61 -8.49
N ARG A 28 -6.13 -6.46 -9.52
CA ARG A 28 -5.32 -7.68 -9.62
C ARG A 28 -3.98 -7.42 -10.29
N MET A 29 -3.85 -6.27 -10.94
CA MET A 29 -2.60 -5.81 -11.50
C MET A 29 -1.69 -5.32 -10.37
N PHE A 30 -0.43 -5.72 -10.43
CA PHE A 30 0.62 -5.41 -9.48
C PHE A 30 0.44 -5.96 -8.04
N GLU A 31 -0.48 -6.92 -7.81
CA GLU A 31 -0.81 -7.40 -6.45
C GLU A 31 0.40 -7.95 -5.67
N TYR A 32 1.39 -8.54 -6.34
CA TYR A 32 2.66 -9.00 -5.75
C TYR A 32 3.90 -8.34 -6.38
N THR A 33 3.72 -7.13 -6.91
CA THR A 33 4.83 -6.31 -7.40
C THR A 33 5.44 -5.54 -6.22
N PRO A 34 6.77 -5.38 -6.16
CA PRO A 34 7.41 -4.49 -5.19
C PRO A 34 6.80 -3.09 -5.28
N SER A 35 6.52 -2.47 -4.13
CA SER A 35 5.76 -1.21 -4.08
C SER A 35 6.37 -0.08 -4.92
N ASP A 36 7.70 -0.03 -5.05
CA ASP A 36 8.34 0.98 -5.90
C ASP A 36 8.00 0.82 -7.37
N THR A 37 8.09 -0.40 -7.88
CA THR A 37 7.78 -0.72 -9.26
C THR A 37 6.29 -0.54 -9.55
N GLU A 38 5.41 -0.96 -8.63
CA GLU A 38 3.96 -0.79 -8.73
C GLU A 38 3.58 0.69 -8.94
N LYS A 39 4.07 1.59 -8.08
CA LYS A 39 3.75 3.03 -8.17
C LYS A 39 4.27 3.71 -9.43
N ARG A 40 5.38 3.20 -9.99
CA ARG A 40 5.94 3.71 -11.24
C ARG A 40 5.10 3.27 -12.43
N LEU A 41 4.37 2.17 -12.34
CA LEU A 41 3.58 1.60 -13.43
C LEU A 41 2.08 1.88 -13.32
N GLU A 42 1.62 2.36 -12.17
CA GLU A 42 0.20 2.59 -11.85
C GLU A 42 -0.52 3.55 -12.82
N SER A 43 0.20 4.53 -13.39
CA SER A 43 -0.34 5.46 -14.39
C SER A 43 -0.77 4.75 -15.67
N LEU A 44 -0.12 3.63 -16.00
CA LEU A 44 -0.24 2.92 -17.28
C LEU A 44 -0.16 3.88 -18.48
N ASP A 45 0.69 4.91 -18.39
CA ASP A 45 0.99 5.78 -19.51
C ASP A 45 1.80 5.06 -20.59
N SER A 46 2.09 5.73 -21.70
CA SER A 46 2.85 5.14 -22.81
C SER A 46 4.22 4.63 -22.40
N THR A 47 4.86 5.21 -21.38
CA THR A 47 6.17 4.77 -20.90
C THR A 47 6.07 3.56 -20.00
N ALA A 48 5.06 3.51 -19.11
CA ALA A 48 4.77 2.33 -18.30
C ALA A 48 4.36 1.14 -19.16
N ILE A 49 3.52 1.36 -20.18
CA ILE A 49 3.12 0.32 -21.15
C ILE A 49 4.34 -0.20 -21.92
N ALA A 50 5.17 0.70 -22.47
CA ALA A 50 6.38 0.29 -23.18
C ALA A 50 7.36 -0.49 -22.30
N PHE A 51 7.45 -0.14 -21.00
CA PHE A 51 8.21 -0.92 -20.04
C PHE A 51 7.63 -2.33 -19.88
N LEU A 52 6.33 -2.47 -19.64
CA LEU A 52 5.65 -3.75 -19.47
C LEU A 52 5.81 -4.67 -20.69
N GLU A 53 5.63 -4.13 -21.90
CA GLU A 53 5.76 -4.85 -23.17
C GLU A 53 7.21 -5.23 -23.49
N GLY A 54 8.18 -4.51 -22.91
CA GLY A 54 9.59 -4.82 -23.01
C GLY A 54 10.04 -6.00 -22.15
N LEU A 55 9.22 -6.44 -21.18
CA LEU A 55 9.60 -7.50 -20.24
C LEU A 55 9.25 -8.91 -20.78
N PRO A 56 10.10 -9.92 -20.49
CA PRO A 56 9.72 -11.31 -20.65
C PRO A 56 8.49 -11.64 -19.79
N THR A 57 7.56 -12.43 -20.32
CA THR A 57 6.29 -12.73 -19.65
C THR A 57 6.09 -14.22 -19.46
N PHE A 58 5.81 -14.62 -18.21
CA PHE A 58 5.31 -15.94 -17.87
C PHE A 58 3.80 -15.86 -17.66
N LEU A 59 3.07 -16.68 -18.40
CA LEU A 59 1.63 -16.85 -18.28
C LEU A 59 1.37 -18.23 -17.68
N CYS A 60 0.77 -18.26 -16.50
CA CYS A 60 0.65 -19.44 -15.66
C CYS A 60 -0.81 -19.68 -15.24
N SER A 61 -1.18 -20.94 -15.02
CA SER A 61 -2.41 -21.25 -14.27
C SER A 61 -2.14 -21.17 -12.77
N GLU A 62 -3.21 -21.05 -11.99
CA GLU A 62 -3.15 -21.36 -10.56
C GLU A 62 -2.71 -22.82 -10.37
N ILE A 63 -2.04 -23.07 -9.23
CA ILE A 63 -1.51 -24.38 -8.91
C ILE A 63 -2.62 -25.28 -8.37
N GLU A 64 -2.77 -26.46 -8.96
CA GLU A 64 -3.79 -27.42 -8.57
C GLU A 64 -3.15 -28.68 -7.97
N PRO A 65 -3.70 -29.22 -6.88
CA PRO A 65 -3.30 -30.53 -6.38
C PRO A 65 -3.89 -31.64 -7.27
N THR A 66 -3.02 -32.41 -7.93
CA THR A 66 -3.39 -33.58 -8.74
C THR A 66 -2.90 -34.83 -8.02
N GLY A 67 -3.73 -35.36 -7.11
CA GLY A 67 -3.35 -36.47 -6.24
C GLY A 67 -2.35 -36.06 -5.15
N ASN A 68 -1.14 -36.63 -5.17
CA ASN A 68 -0.06 -36.30 -4.23
C ASN A 68 0.94 -35.25 -4.76
N VAL A 69 0.74 -34.79 -5.99
CA VAL A 69 1.61 -33.84 -6.68
C VAL A 69 0.84 -32.57 -7.02
N PHE A 70 1.56 -31.51 -7.36
CA PHE A 70 0.97 -30.24 -7.78
C PHE A 70 1.25 -30.01 -9.26
N SER A 71 0.30 -29.43 -9.99
CA SER A 71 0.44 -29.15 -11.41
C SER A 71 0.03 -27.72 -11.74
N MET A 72 0.69 -27.13 -12.73
CA MET A 72 0.26 -25.86 -13.31
C MET A 72 0.62 -25.80 -14.81
N LEU A 73 -0.17 -25.08 -15.59
CA LEU A 73 0.14 -24.76 -16.99
C LEU A 73 1.09 -23.58 -17.03
N ILE A 74 2.14 -23.65 -17.86
CA ILE A 74 3.13 -22.59 -17.97
C ILE A 74 3.42 -22.28 -19.45
N LYS A 75 3.29 -21.01 -19.82
CA LYS A 75 3.67 -20.46 -21.12
C LYS A 75 4.66 -19.32 -20.92
N PHE A 76 5.64 -19.23 -21.80
CA PHE A 76 6.60 -18.14 -21.84
C PHE A 76 6.46 -17.38 -23.16
N GLY A 77 6.46 -16.06 -23.08
CA GLY A 77 6.13 -15.22 -24.21
C GLY A 77 6.40 -13.74 -23.99
N ARG A 78 5.75 -12.93 -24.83
CA ARG A 78 5.75 -11.47 -24.75
C ARG A 78 4.33 -10.93 -24.80
N ILE A 79 4.14 -9.76 -24.21
CA ILE A 79 2.88 -9.03 -24.29
C ILE A 79 3.02 -7.84 -25.24
N SER A 80 1.93 -7.46 -25.88
CA SER A 80 1.85 -6.35 -26.83
C SER A 80 0.46 -5.75 -26.89
N HIS A 81 0.31 -4.56 -27.45
CA HIS A 81 -0.99 -3.89 -27.62
C HIS A 81 -1.75 -3.70 -26.29
N THR A 82 -1.03 -3.41 -25.22
CA THR A 82 -1.59 -3.22 -23.88
C THR A 82 -2.44 -1.96 -23.84
N THR A 83 -3.72 -2.13 -23.53
CA THR A 83 -4.70 -1.05 -23.47
C THR A 83 -5.38 -1.01 -22.09
N PRO A 84 -5.25 0.10 -21.35
CA PRO A 84 -6.00 0.27 -20.11
C PRO A 84 -7.47 0.52 -20.45
N VAL A 85 -8.36 -0.31 -19.91
CA VAL A 85 -9.81 -0.11 -19.93
C VAL A 85 -10.29 0.34 -18.55
N PRO A 86 -11.50 0.91 -18.39
CA PRO A 86 -11.90 1.56 -17.13
C PRO A 86 -11.73 0.69 -15.86
N ARG A 87 -11.91 -0.63 -15.98
CA ARG A 87 -11.87 -1.57 -14.83
C ARG A 87 -10.85 -2.70 -14.97
N ALA A 88 -10.13 -2.75 -16.09
CA ALA A 88 -9.19 -3.83 -16.40
C ALA A 88 -8.08 -3.33 -17.32
N VAL A 89 -7.11 -4.18 -17.61
CA VAL A 89 -6.09 -3.98 -18.62
C VAL A 89 -6.18 -5.15 -19.57
N SER A 90 -6.29 -4.85 -20.86
CA SER A 90 -6.27 -5.84 -21.93
C SER A 90 -4.90 -5.81 -22.59
N THR A 91 -4.32 -6.98 -22.87
CA THR A 91 -3.05 -7.11 -23.60
C THR A 91 -3.07 -8.36 -24.47
N THR A 92 -2.32 -8.34 -25.57
CA THR A 92 -2.16 -9.50 -26.44
C THR A 92 -0.92 -10.29 -26.03
N PHE A 93 -1.05 -11.60 -25.80
CA PHE A 93 0.05 -12.48 -25.42
C PHE A 93 0.51 -13.33 -26.60
N GLU A 94 1.79 -13.22 -26.96
CA GLU A 94 2.45 -14.06 -27.97
C GLU A 94 3.25 -15.15 -27.27
N THR A 95 2.85 -16.42 -27.48
CA THR A 95 3.55 -17.58 -26.90
C THR A 95 4.82 -17.89 -27.69
N LEU A 96 5.98 -17.87 -27.01
CA LEU A 96 7.27 -18.26 -27.57
C LEU A 96 7.64 -19.70 -27.21
N ILE A 97 7.35 -20.12 -25.97
CA ILE A 97 7.54 -21.50 -25.49
C ILE A 97 6.30 -21.89 -24.71
N ASP A 98 5.68 -23.00 -25.11
CA ASP A 98 4.61 -23.63 -24.35
C ASP A 98 5.18 -24.82 -23.57
N PHE A 99 5.26 -24.71 -22.25
CA PHE A 99 5.71 -25.82 -21.39
C PHE A 99 4.59 -26.83 -21.09
N GLY A 100 3.35 -26.48 -21.44
CA GLY A 100 2.16 -27.24 -21.09
C GLY A 100 2.04 -27.42 -19.58
N GLU A 101 1.53 -28.59 -19.18
CA GLU A 101 1.39 -28.95 -17.78
C GLU A 101 2.74 -29.35 -17.18
N VAL A 102 3.19 -28.59 -16.19
CA VAL A 102 4.39 -28.85 -15.39
C VAL A 102 3.96 -29.38 -14.03
N VAL A 103 4.56 -30.51 -13.63
CA VAL A 103 4.25 -31.22 -12.38
C VAL A 103 5.38 -31.00 -11.38
N PHE A 104 5.02 -30.80 -10.12
CA PHE A 104 5.91 -30.58 -8.99
C PHE A 104 5.60 -31.57 -7.87
N ASP A 105 6.64 -32.13 -7.27
CA ASP A 105 6.51 -33.09 -6.16
C ASP A 105 5.90 -32.46 -4.90
N HIS A 106 6.10 -31.15 -4.72
CA HIS A 106 5.65 -30.40 -3.55
C HIS A 106 5.54 -28.92 -3.91
N ILE A 107 4.68 -28.20 -3.18
CA ILE A 107 4.44 -26.77 -3.42
C ILE A 107 5.71 -25.91 -3.32
N GLU A 108 6.66 -26.30 -2.47
CA GLU A 108 7.89 -25.54 -2.29
C GLU A 108 8.81 -25.62 -3.51
N ALA A 109 8.72 -26.69 -4.33
CA ALA A 109 9.41 -26.74 -5.61
C ALA A 109 8.82 -25.73 -6.60
N ALA A 110 7.49 -25.62 -6.70
CA ALA A 110 6.83 -24.64 -7.54
C ALA A 110 7.19 -23.20 -7.12
N ARG A 111 7.22 -22.94 -5.81
CA ARG A 111 7.67 -21.67 -5.26
C ARG A 111 9.13 -21.39 -5.56
N ALA A 112 10.01 -22.39 -5.49
CA ALA A 112 11.42 -22.22 -5.79
C ALA A 112 11.68 -21.85 -7.26
N VAL A 113 10.87 -22.36 -8.20
CA VAL A 113 11.00 -22.00 -9.63
C VAL A 113 10.80 -20.51 -9.82
N PHE A 114 9.68 -19.98 -9.32
CA PHE A 114 9.31 -18.59 -9.50
C PHE A 114 9.81 -17.68 -8.38
N SER A 115 10.40 -18.18 -7.31
CA SER A 115 10.66 -17.45 -6.05
C SER A 115 9.39 -16.84 -5.44
N ALA A 116 8.23 -17.51 -5.56
CA ALA A 116 6.90 -16.98 -5.18
C ALA A 116 6.47 -17.41 -3.77
N ASP A 117 5.61 -16.63 -3.10
CA ASP A 117 5.00 -17.06 -1.84
C ASP A 117 3.81 -18.01 -2.04
N ARG A 118 3.41 -18.71 -0.97
CA ARG A 118 2.33 -19.72 -0.96
C ARG A 118 1.04 -19.15 -1.54
N PHE A 119 0.69 -17.90 -1.24
CA PHE A 119 -0.58 -17.31 -1.68
C PHE A 119 -0.58 -16.88 -3.15
N GLN A 120 0.58 -16.60 -3.74
CA GLN A 120 0.67 -16.11 -5.12
C GLN A 120 0.22 -17.18 -6.12
N LEU A 121 0.58 -18.44 -5.86
CA LEU A 121 0.32 -19.54 -6.79
C LEU A 121 -1.15 -19.98 -6.83
N TYR A 122 -1.97 -19.57 -5.85
CA TYR A 122 -3.39 -19.93 -5.74
C TYR A 122 -4.32 -18.76 -6.09
N ARG A 123 -3.81 -17.76 -6.81
CA ARG A 123 -4.63 -16.59 -7.14
C ARG A 123 -4.30 -16.00 -8.50
N THR A 124 -5.35 -15.61 -9.19
CA THR A 124 -5.30 -14.82 -10.40
C THR A 124 -4.74 -13.44 -10.09
N HIS A 125 -3.62 -13.07 -10.71
CA HIS A 125 -2.99 -11.77 -10.53
C HIS A 125 -1.96 -11.50 -11.63
N TRP A 126 -1.52 -10.26 -11.76
CA TRP A 126 -0.35 -9.89 -12.57
C TRP A 126 0.68 -9.23 -11.66
N ALA A 127 1.90 -9.75 -11.61
CA ALA A 127 3.02 -9.14 -10.90
C ALA A 127 4.19 -8.84 -11.85
N VAL A 128 4.84 -7.70 -11.64
CA VAL A 128 6.17 -7.40 -12.19
C VAL A 128 7.19 -7.75 -11.12
N ARG A 129 8.13 -8.62 -11.46
CA ARG A 129 9.03 -9.24 -10.47
C ARG A 129 10.47 -8.89 -10.78
N GLU A 130 11.24 -8.67 -9.73
CA GLU A 130 12.69 -8.53 -9.84
C GLU A 130 13.32 -9.93 -9.89
N GLY A 131 14.12 -10.17 -10.93
CA GLY A 131 14.77 -11.46 -11.12
C GLY A 131 15.14 -11.71 -12.58
N ASP A 132 16.11 -12.61 -12.77
CA ASP A 132 16.52 -13.04 -14.10
C ASP A 132 15.53 -14.08 -14.63
N ALA A 133 14.74 -13.71 -15.64
CA ALA A 133 13.80 -14.60 -16.31
C ALA A 133 14.48 -15.85 -16.88
N ARG A 134 15.78 -15.77 -17.23
CA ARG A 134 16.56 -16.91 -17.74
C ARG A 134 16.80 -17.94 -16.66
N MET A 135 16.97 -17.52 -15.40
CA MET A 135 17.06 -18.47 -14.29
C MET A 135 15.75 -19.26 -14.13
N VAL A 136 14.61 -18.59 -14.29
CA VAL A 136 13.29 -19.25 -14.27
C VAL A 136 13.17 -20.24 -15.43
N LEU A 137 13.54 -19.84 -16.65
CA LEU A 137 13.52 -20.72 -17.82
C LEU A 137 14.44 -21.94 -17.66
N ARG A 138 15.63 -21.80 -17.07
CA ARG A 138 16.53 -22.93 -16.79
C ARG A 138 15.90 -23.92 -15.82
N ARG A 139 15.31 -23.43 -14.72
CA ARG A 139 14.61 -24.29 -13.76
C ARG A 139 13.43 -25.02 -14.39
N LEU A 140 12.72 -24.38 -15.34
CA LEU A 140 11.65 -25.03 -16.10
C LEU A 140 12.19 -26.06 -17.11
N ALA A 141 13.34 -25.80 -17.74
CA ALA A 141 14.01 -26.75 -18.62
C ALA A 141 14.46 -28.01 -17.88
N ASP A 142 14.89 -27.89 -16.61
CA ASP A 142 15.24 -29.04 -15.77
C ASP A 142 14.02 -29.94 -15.50
N LEU A 143 12.82 -29.36 -15.39
CA LEU A 143 11.56 -30.08 -15.21
C LEU A 143 10.96 -30.63 -16.53
N LYS A 144 11.28 -30.00 -17.66
CA LYS A 144 10.82 -30.36 -19.01
C LYS A 144 12.00 -30.40 -19.99
N PRO A 145 12.86 -31.43 -19.92
CA PRO A 145 14.11 -31.49 -20.70
C PRO A 145 13.87 -31.49 -22.22
N ASP A 146 12.70 -31.96 -22.68
CA ASP A 146 12.33 -31.98 -24.09
C ASP A 146 12.30 -30.57 -24.73
N LEU A 147 12.04 -29.53 -23.91
CA LEU A 147 11.95 -28.13 -24.35
C LEU A 147 13.23 -27.33 -24.10
N ALA A 148 14.28 -27.95 -23.53
CA ALA A 148 15.52 -27.26 -23.18
C ALA A 148 16.20 -26.60 -24.39
N HIS A 149 16.07 -27.19 -25.58
CA HIS A 149 16.60 -26.63 -26.83
C HIS A 149 15.96 -25.29 -27.21
N LEU A 150 14.66 -25.10 -26.92
CA LEU A 150 13.95 -23.83 -27.14
C LEU A 150 14.38 -22.76 -26.15
N VAL A 151 14.65 -23.15 -24.89
CA VAL A 151 15.16 -22.24 -23.86
C VAL A 151 16.53 -21.70 -24.26
N VAL A 152 17.44 -22.55 -24.74
CA VAL A 152 18.78 -22.13 -25.21
C VAL A 152 18.68 -21.14 -26.37
N ALA A 153 17.71 -21.29 -27.27
CA ALA A 153 17.49 -20.34 -28.35
C ALA A 153 17.10 -18.94 -27.83
N GLN A 154 16.37 -18.87 -26.70
CA GLN A 154 15.99 -17.63 -26.03
C GLN A 154 17.12 -17.03 -25.16
N GLU A 155 18.20 -17.78 -24.87
CA GLU A 155 19.37 -17.27 -24.14
C GLU A 155 20.33 -16.44 -25.02
N THR A 156 20.14 -16.45 -26.35
CA THR A 156 20.96 -15.69 -27.28
C THR A 156 20.75 -14.18 -27.01
N PRO A 157 21.77 -13.43 -26.58
CA PRO A 157 21.58 -12.05 -26.17
C PRO A 157 21.14 -11.21 -27.36
N ALA A 158 19.99 -10.54 -27.26
CA ALA A 158 19.71 -9.41 -28.11
C ALA A 158 20.80 -8.36 -27.85
N ALA A 159 21.68 -8.16 -28.84
CA ALA A 159 22.76 -7.19 -28.76
C ALA A 159 22.18 -5.80 -28.42
N GLY A 160 22.48 -5.30 -27.23
CA GLY A 160 22.04 -3.97 -26.77
C GLY A 160 20.79 -3.93 -25.89
N ALA A 161 20.42 -5.00 -25.19
CA ALA A 161 19.39 -4.95 -24.15
C ALA A 161 19.81 -4.00 -23.02
N VAL A 162 19.51 -2.71 -23.17
CA VAL A 162 19.56 -1.71 -22.11
C VAL A 162 18.63 -2.21 -21.02
N ALA A 163 19.10 -2.26 -19.78
CA ALA A 163 18.25 -2.58 -18.64
C ALA A 163 17.10 -1.56 -18.62
N ILE A 164 15.93 -1.99 -19.07
CA ILE A 164 14.74 -1.15 -19.11
C ILE A 164 14.42 -0.87 -17.64
N GLN A 165 14.56 0.38 -17.21
CA GLN A 165 14.17 0.79 -15.87
C GLN A 165 12.72 1.25 -15.92
N PRO A 166 11.94 1.08 -14.84
CA PRO A 166 10.59 1.61 -14.81
C PRO A 166 10.63 3.15 -14.98
N PRO A 167 9.53 3.78 -15.42
CA PRO A 167 9.51 5.24 -15.52
C PRO A 167 9.67 5.91 -14.14
N PRO A 168 10.14 7.16 -14.05
CA PRO A 168 10.23 7.87 -12.77
C PRO A 168 8.82 8.12 -12.19
N ARG A 169 8.73 8.20 -10.86
CA ARG A 169 7.46 8.54 -10.19
C ARG A 169 7.06 9.97 -10.50
N ASP A 170 5.83 10.20 -10.94
CA ASP A 170 5.27 11.53 -11.10
C ASP A 170 4.58 11.97 -9.80
N LYS A 171 5.21 12.89 -9.07
CA LYS A 171 4.66 13.51 -7.86
C LYS A 171 4.37 14.97 -8.13
N ARG A 172 3.11 15.39 -7.96
CA ARG A 172 2.72 16.81 -8.00
C ARG A 172 3.28 17.56 -6.78
N ILE A 173 4.42 18.23 -6.97
CA ILE A 173 5.09 19.04 -5.95
C ILE A 173 4.70 20.52 -6.11
N LEU A 174 4.17 21.13 -5.06
CA LEU A 174 3.83 22.56 -5.01
C LEU A 174 5.06 23.44 -4.77
N GLY A 175 6.04 22.93 -4.03
CA GLY A 175 7.26 23.65 -3.68
C GLY A 175 8.02 22.99 -2.53
N VAL A 176 9.07 23.67 -2.08
CA VAL A 176 9.89 23.30 -0.92
C VAL A 176 9.68 24.33 0.18
N ALA A 177 9.42 23.89 1.39
CA ALA A 177 9.32 24.72 2.58
C ALA A 177 10.46 24.38 3.56
N ASP A 178 11.09 25.43 4.10
CA ASP A 178 12.17 25.37 5.09
C ASP A 178 11.78 26.02 6.43
N SER A 179 10.54 26.49 6.53
CA SER A 179 10.00 27.31 7.61
C SER A 179 8.47 27.19 7.63
N VAL A 180 7.84 27.50 8.77
CA VAL A 180 6.36 27.49 8.91
C VAL A 180 5.73 28.53 7.98
N GLU A 181 6.36 29.69 7.81
CA GLU A 181 5.88 30.78 6.96
C GLU A 181 5.90 30.39 5.47
N SER A 182 7.00 29.81 4.99
CA SER A 182 7.10 29.35 3.59
C SER A 182 6.08 28.25 3.30
N PHE A 183 5.86 27.32 4.25
CA PHE A 183 4.84 26.29 4.14
C PHE A 183 3.43 26.90 4.01
N LEU A 184 3.06 27.83 4.88
CA LEU A 184 1.75 28.49 4.82
C LEU A 184 1.58 29.30 3.53
N GLN A 185 2.63 29.96 3.05
CA GLN A 185 2.59 30.71 1.78
C GLN A 185 2.31 29.78 0.59
N LEU A 186 2.93 28.60 0.53
CA LEU A 186 2.66 27.60 -0.50
C LEU A 186 1.21 27.09 -0.43
N LEU A 187 0.68 26.86 0.77
CA LEU A 187 -0.72 26.46 0.96
C LEU A 187 -1.70 27.54 0.46
N TYR A 188 -1.47 28.80 0.81
CA TYR A 188 -2.34 29.90 0.37
C TYR A 188 -2.27 30.15 -1.14
N SER A 189 -1.14 29.83 -1.77
CA SER A 189 -0.95 29.96 -3.22
C SER A 189 -1.71 28.90 -4.01
N SER A 190 -2.16 27.82 -3.36
CA SER A 190 -2.93 26.73 -3.97
C SER A 190 -4.24 26.50 -3.22
N PRO A 191 -5.22 27.43 -3.31
CA PRO A 191 -6.48 27.32 -2.58
C PRO A 191 -7.27 26.08 -3.00
N GLY A 192 -8.08 25.58 -2.07
CA GLY A 192 -9.02 24.48 -2.30
C GLY A 192 -10.00 24.80 -3.43
N LYS A 193 -10.38 23.78 -4.19
CA LYS A 193 -11.43 23.91 -5.22
C LYS A 193 -12.81 24.01 -4.55
N VAL A 194 -13.77 24.66 -5.22
CA VAL A 194 -15.16 24.72 -4.76
C VAL A 194 -15.71 23.29 -4.61
N ALA A 195 -16.46 23.02 -3.53
CA ALA A 195 -17.01 21.70 -3.18
C ALA A 195 -15.96 20.61 -2.87
N THR A 196 -14.77 21.02 -2.41
CA THR A 196 -13.76 20.10 -1.86
C THR A 196 -13.44 20.40 -0.41
N GLU A 197 -13.11 19.35 0.34
CA GLU A 197 -12.54 19.45 1.67
C GLU A 197 -11.03 19.17 1.61
N THR A 198 -10.25 19.92 2.38
CA THR A 198 -8.78 19.76 2.40
C THR A 198 -8.32 19.03 3.64
N PHE A 199 -7.52 17.99 3.45
CA PHE A 199 -6.86 17.24 4.51
C PHE A 199 -5.35 17.17 4.26
N PHE A 200 -4.61 16.83 5.30
CA PHE A 200 -3.15 16.86 5.32
C PHE A 200 -2.58 15.62 5.98
N ARG A 201 -1.42 15.15 5.51
CA ARG A 201 -0.63 14.10 6.16
C ARG A 201 0.85 14.44 6.10
N GLY A 202 1.54 14.32 7.23
CA GLY A 202 2.99 14.51 7.29
C GLY A 202 3.73 13.19 7.15
N HIS A 203 4.70 13.15 6.27
CA HIS A 203 5.70 12.09 6.18
C HIS A 203 7.06 12.66 6.56
N SER A 204 7.71 12.02 7.52
CA SER A 204 9.08 12.39 7.90
C SER A 204 10.10 12.04 6.82
N ASP A 205 9.76 11.18 5.87
CA ASP A 205 10.60 10.79 4.75
C ASP A 205 9.74 10.80 3.48
N SER A 206 10.17 11.56 2.48
CA SER A 206 9.49 11.67 1.18
C SER A 206 9.40 10.36 0.40
N ARG A 207 10.14 9.32 0.81
CA ARG A 207 10.06 7.97 0.24
C ARG A 207 8.89 7.17 0.80
N TYR A 208 8.27 7.61 1.89
CA TYR A 208 7.16 6.90 2.50
C TYR A 208 5.93 6.84 1.58
N GLU A 209 5.22 5.72 1.70
CA GLU A 209 4.09 5.42 0.85
C GLU A 209 2.77 5.78 1.51
N LEU A 210 1.83 6.29 0.71
CA LEU A 210 0.42 6.51 1.04
C LEU A 210 -0.38 5.20 1.16
N THR A 211 0.21 4.20 1.81
CA THR A 211 -0.34 2.86 1.90
C THR A 211 -0.61 2.53 3.38
N PRO A 212 -1.85 2.12 3.74
CA PRO A 212 -2.19 1.64 5.07
C PRO A 212 -1.24 0.53 5.53
N SER A 213 -1.01 0.42 6.83
CA SER A 213 -0.09 -0.58 7.40
C SER A 213 -0.47 -2.02 7.04
N LEU A 214 -1.75 -2.33 6.94
CA LEU A 214 -2.23 -3.64 6.50
C LEU A 214 -1.82 -3.98 5.06
N LEU A 215 -1.83 -2.98 4.18
CA LEU A 215 -1.59 -3.10 2.74
C LEU A 215 -0.11 -2.89 2.39
N ARG A 216 0.80 -2.94 3.35
CA ARG A 216 2.24 -2.88 3.05
C ARG A 216 2.75 -4.23 2.61
N LYS A 217 3.68 -4.20 1.65
CA LYS A 217 4.37 -5.37 1.10
C LYS A 217 5.82 -5.41 1.59
N TRP A 218 6.41 -6.59 1.59
CA TRP A 218 7.85 -6.78 1.69
C TRP A 218 8.53 -6.38 0.37
N GLU A 219 9.86 -6.28 0.38
CA GLU A 219 10.64 -5.93 -0.83
C GLU A 219 10.40 -6.90 -2.00
N ASN A 220 10.07 -8.17 -1.69
CA ASN A 220 9.76 -9.19 -2.68
C ASN A 220 8.32 -9.13 -3.24
N GLY A 221 7.50 -8.17 -2.79
CA GLY A 221 6.10 -8.01 -3.19
C GLY A 221 5.07 -8.75 -2.34
N ASP A 222 5.48 -9.50 -1.31
CA ASP A 222 4.55 -10.25 -0.47
C ASP A 222 3.84 -9.38 0.57
N TRP A 223 2.58 -9.70 0.88
CA TRP A 223 1.84 -9.02 1.92
C TRP A 223 2.43 -9.26 3.31
N GLN A 224 2.54 -8.20 4.12
CA GLN A 224 3.00 -8.32 5.50
C GLN A 224 1.89 -8.84 6.44
N PHE A 225 0.68 -8.28 6.31
CA PHE A 225 -0.42 -8.53 7.25
C PHE A 225 -1.79 -8.78 6.59
N MET A 226 -1.98 -8.41 5.31
CA MET A 226 -3.27 -8.51 4.61
C MET A 226 -3.94 -9.90 4.78
N PRO A 227 -3.24 -11.04 4.65
CA PRO A 227 -3.86 -12.36 4.78
C PRO A 227 -4.38 -12.70 6.19
N SER A 228 -3.94 -11.97 7.22
CA SER A 228 -4.29 -12.22 8.63
C SER A 228 -5.16 -11.12 9.24
N GLU A 229 -5.68 -10.16 8.46
CA GLU A 229 -6.47 -9.02 8.95
C GLU A 229 -7.57 -9.44 9.94
N ASP A 230 -8.34 -10.48 9.61
CA ASP A 230 -9.48 -10.90 10.43
C ASP A 230 -9.05 -11.51 11.76
N ARG A 231 -7.94 -12.27 11.75
CA ARG A 231 -7.37 -12.86 12.96
C ARG A 231 -6.78 -11.78 13.86
N LEU A 232 -6.03 -10.83 13.29
CA LEU A 232 -5.46 -9.70 14.02
C LEU A 232 -6.55 -8.89 14.73
N CYS A 233 -7.64 -8.58 14.02
CA CYS A 233 -8.78 -7.84 14.59
C CYS A 233 -9.46 -8.64 15.71
N LYS A 234 -9.72 -9.94 15.50
CA LYS A 234 -10.40 -10.80 16.49
C LYS A 234 -9.56 -11.02 17.74
N GLU A 235 -8.26 -11.28 17.59
CA GLU A 235 -7.36 -11.53 18.72
C GLU A 235 -7.24 -10.29 19.63
N LEU A 236 -7.09 -9.10 19.05
CA LEU A 236 -7.02 -7.87 19.83
C LEU A 236 -8.36 -7.55 20.53
N LEU A 237 -9.49 -7.80 19.84
CA LEU A 237 -10.82 -7.63 20.41
C LEU A 237 -11.06 -8.58 21.58
N ILE A 238 -10.61 -9.85 21.50
CA ILE A 238 -10.74 -10.83 22.58
C ILE A 238 -9.85 -10.43 23.76
N ALA A 239 -8.60 -10.03 23.51
CA ALA A 239 -7.65 -9.70 24.56
C ALA A 239 -8.05 -8.47 25.39
N HIS A 240 -8.70 -7.49 24.76
CA HIS A 240 -9.05 -6.20 25.39
C HIS A 240 -10.52 -5.82 25.21
N TYR A 241 -11.43 -6.79 25.31
CA TYR A 241 -12.86 -6.60 25.04
C TYR A 241 -13.51 -5.42 25.78
N ASP A 242 -13.09 -5.15 27.02
CA ASP A 242 -13.59 -4.03 27.84
C ASP A 242 -13.30 -2.66 27.20
N GLU A 243 -12.16 -2.51 26.53
CA GLU A 243 -11.78 -1.27 25.84
C GLU A 243 -12.67 -0.98 24.62
N PHE A 244 -13.26 -2.01 24.01
CA PHE A 244 -14.08 -1.90 22.81
C PHE A 244 -15.59 -1.80 23.11
N GLN A 245 -16.02 -1.83 24.38
CA GLN A 245 -17.45 -1.80 24.76
C GLN A 245 -18.21 -0.57 24.22
N GLY A 246 -17.53 0.57 24.09
CA GLY A 246 -18.11 1.81 23.58
C GLY A 246 -18.15 1.92 22.06
N ASP A 247 -17.59 0.94 21.34
CA ASP A 247 -17.41 1.01 19.89
C ASP A 247 -18.60 0.34 19.19
N GLU A 248 -19.52 1.17 18.69
CA GLU A 248 -20.80 0.79 18.10
C GLU A 248 -20.63 0.11 16.73
N TYR A 249 -19.79 0.71 15.87
CA TYR A 249 -19.54 0.22 14.51
C TYR A 249 -18.17 -0.44 14.39
N CYS A 250 -18.02 -1.34 13.42
CA CYS A 250 -16.74 -1.96 13.07
C CYS A 250 -15.68 -0.90 12.73
N PHE A 251 -16.08 0.21 12.11
CA PHE A 251 -15.19 1.35 11.88
C PHE A 251 -14.61 1.94 13.17
N ASP A 252 -15.43 2.12 14.22
CA ASP A 252 -14.98 2.64 15.52
C ASP A 252 -13.90 1.72 16.12
N ARG A 253 -14.10 0.40 15.98
CA ARG A 253 -13.12 -0.62 16.42
C ARG A 253 -11.82 -0.50 15.62
N LEU A 254 -11.87 -0.41 14.29
CA LEU A 254 -10.68 -0.26 13.45
C LEU A 254 -9.88 1.01 13.80
N VAL A 255 -10.58 2.13 14.06
CA VAL A 255 -9.94 3.38 14.50
C VAL A 255 -9.20 3.18 15.83
N ARG A 256 -9.81 2.48 16.79
CA ARG A 256 -9.15 2.14 18.07
C ARG A 256 -7.97 1.19 17.87
N MET A 257 -8.12 0.16 17.05
CA MET A 257 -7.04 -0.79 16.74
C MET A 257 -5.83 -0.07 16.12
N GLN A 258 -6.06 0.83 15.16
CA GLN A 258 -5.04 1.69 14.56
C GLN A 258 -4.37 2.60 15.60
N HIS A 259 -5.14 3.16 16.54
CA HIS A 259 -4.61 4.00 17.61
C HIS A 259 -3.55 3.27 18.45
N TYR A 260 -3.76 1.98 18.71
CA TYR A 260 -2.82 1.11 19.43
C TYR A 260 -1.77 0.44 18.53
N GLY A 261 -1.73 0.78 17.24
CA GLY A 261 -0.70 0.33 16.30
C GLY A 261 -0.98 -1.01 15.62
N LEU A 262 -2.19 -1.57 15.72
CA LEU A 262 -2.56 -2.74 14.93
C LEU A 262 -2.57 -2.36 13.43
N PRO A 263 -2.04 -3.21 12.54
CA PRO A 263 -2.17 -3.00 11.11
C PRO A 263 -3.64 -2.99 10.67
N THR A 264 -4.11 -1.88 10.08
CA THR A 264 -5.47 -1.78 9.56
C THR A 264 -5.49 -1.20 8.14
N ARG A 265 -6.66 -1.27 7.50
CA ARG A 265 -6.98 -0.65 6.21
C ARG A 265 -7.19 0.87 6.25
N LEU A 266 -6.97 1.50 7.40
CA LEU A 266 -7.12 2.94 7.58
C LEU A 266 -5.79 3.67 7.35
N LEU A 267 -5.85 4.85 6.74
CA LEU A 267 -4.73 5.78 6.66
C LEU A 267 -5.10 7.10 7.34
N ASP A 268 -4.30 7.51 8.33
CA ASP A 268 -4.58 8.74 9.09
C ASP A 268 -4.38 9.99 8.22
N ILE A 269 -5.35 10.90 8.26
CA ILE A 269 -5.25 12.24 7.68
C ILE A 269 -5.77 13.27 8.70
N SER A 270 -5.34 14.52 8.56
CA SER A 270 -5.66 15.59 9.51
C SER A 270 -6.28 16.78 8.79
N GLY A 271 -7.31 17.38 9.37
CA GLY A 271 -7.81 18.69 8.91
C GLY A 271 -6.89 19.86 9.27
N ASN A 272 -5.84 19.64 10.08
CA ASN A 272 -4.92 20.68 10.53
C ASN A 272 -3.57 20.58 9.80
N PRO A 273 -3.22 21.56 8.93
CA PRO A 273 -1.97 21.53 8.16
C PRO A 273 -0.72 21.59 9.04
N LEU A 274 -0.78 22.24 10.20
CA LEU A 274 0.36 22.38 11.10
C LEU A 274 0.64 21.11 11.91
N VAL A 275 -0.40 20.32 12.20
CA VAL A 275 -0.23 18.97 12.79
C VAL A 275 0.43 18.03 11.77
N ALA A 276 0.05 18.12 10.49
CA ALA A 276 0.75 17.40 9.43
C ALA A 276 2.20 17.85 9.27
N LEU A 277 2.47 19.17 9.32
CA LEU A 277 3.84 19.69 9.29
C LEU A 277 4.68 19.19 10.48
N PHE A 278 4.09 19.14 11.68
CA PHE A 278 4.72 18.54 12.86
C PHE A 278 5.12 17.08 12.59
N PHE A 279 4.23 16.26 12.02
CA PHE A 279 4.55 14.86 11.68
C PHE A 279 5.60 14.73 10.57
N ALA A 280 5.66 15.66 9.62
CA ALA A 280 6.71 15.70 8.60
C ALA A 280 8.10 16.04 9.18
N CYS A 281 8.15 16.71 10.34
CA CYS A 281 9.39 17.10 10.99
C CYS A 281 9.78 16.18 12.16
N SER A 282 8.80 15.53 12.78
CA SER A 282 8.97 14.67 13.96
C SER A 282 9.63 13.34 13.57
N CYS A 283 10.96 13.34 13.43
CA CYS A 283 11.77 12.17 13.14
C CYS A 283 12.92 12.00 14.14
N ARG A 284 13.61 10.86 14.04
CA ARG A 284 14.84 10.64 14.82
C ARG A 284 15.94 11.59 14.36
N SER A 285 16.90 11.89 15.22
CA SER A 285 17.99 12.85 14.93
C SER A 285 18.83 12.45 13.70
N ASP A 286 18.95 11.17 13.40
CA ASP A 286 19.62 10.62 12.20
C ASP A 286 18.87 10.86 10.89
N GLN A 287 17.61 11.30 10.96
CA GLN A 287 16.72 11.51 9.80
C GLN A 287 16.37 12.99 9.57
N LEU A 288 17.01 13.91 10.29
CA LEU A 288 16.77 15.35 10.15
C LEU A 288 17.18 15.89 8.78
N GLU A 289 18.22 15.31 8.18
CA GLU A 289 18.74 15.67 6.85
C GLU A 289 17.94 15.06 5.70
N ILE A 290 17.09 14.05 5.98
CA ILE A 290 16.25 13.44 4.95
C ILE A 290 15.08 14.38 4.68
N GLU A 291 14.75 14.62 3.41
CA GLU A 291 13.60 15.45 3.06
C GLU A 291 12.28 14.80 3.50
N GLY A 292 11.48 15.52 4.27
CA GLY A 292 10.11 15.14 4.57
C GLY A 292 9.14 15.62 3.49
N GLU A 293 7.87 15.27 3.61
CA GLU A 293 6.81 15.83 2.77
C GLU A 293 5.53 16.04 3.58
N VAL A 294 4.83 17.13 3.31
CA VAL A 294 3.42 17.30 3.70
C VAL A 294 2.58 17.04 2.46
N ILE A 295 1.73 16.03 2.55
CA ILE A 295 0.78 15.67 1.51
C ILE A 295 -0.53 16.41 1.78
N VAL A 296 -1.05 17.05 0.74
CA VAL A 296 -2.32 17.77 0.73
C VAL A 296 -3.31 16.99 -0.12
N PHE A 297 -4.42 16.60 0.50
CA PHE A 297 -5.54 15.93 -0.15
C PHE A 297 -6.66 16.93 -0.36
N GLN A 298 -7.07 17.15 -1.61
CA GLN A 298 -8.32 17.84 -1.93
C GLN A 298 -9.36 16.78 -2.27
N VAL A 299 -10.31 16.57 -1.36
CA VAL A 299 -11.30 15.50 -1.45
C VAL A 299 -12.65 16.08 -1.82
N SER A 300 -13.28 15.57 -2.87
CA SER A 300 -14.67 15.91 -3.23
C SER A 300 -15.61 15.63 -2.06
N SER A 301 -16.50 16.57 -1.75
CA SER A 301 -17.48 16.41 -0.68
C SER A 301 -18.39 15.17 -0.84
N GLU A 302 -18.53 14.62 -2.05
CA GLU A 302 -19.30 13.39 -2.31
C GLU A 302 -18.63 12.13 -1.75
N VAL A 303 -17.29 12.13 -1.72
CA VAL A 303 -16.43 11.03 -1.25
C VAL A 303 -16.22 11.11 0.27
N VAL A 304 -16.43 12.28 0.86
CA VAL A 304 -16.42 12.45 2.31
C VAL A 304 -17.69 11.84 2.90
N LYS A 305 -17.51 10.80 3.72
CA LYS A 305 -18.58 10.10 4.43
C LYS A 305 -18.42 10.28 5.95
N TYR A 306 -19.54 10.11 6.65
CA TYR A 306 -19.56 10.05 8.10
C TYR A 306 -19.50 8.59 8.56
N PHE A 307 -19.09 8.39 9.82
CA PHE A 307 -18.86 7.08 10.43
C PHE A 307 -20.08 6.12 10.35
N ASP A 308 -21.30 6.64 10.24
CA ASP A 308 -22.57 5.92 10.21
C ASP A 308 -23.05 5.59 8.79
N SER A 309 -22.31 5.97 7.75
CA SER A 309 -22.65 5.67 6.35
C SER A 309 -22.70 4.16 6.06
N ASP A 310 -23.61 3.75 5.18
CA ASP A 310 -23.74 2.37 4.69
C ASP A 310 -22.45 1.88 4.02
N THR A 311 -21.82 2.71 3.18
CA THR A 311 -20.55 2.41 2.50
C THR A 311 -19.42 2.18 3.51
N VAL A 312 -19.37 2.97 4.61
CA VAL A 312 -18.34 2.83 5.66
C VAL A 312 -18.49 1.48 6.38
N SER A 313 -19.72 1.08 6.68
CA SER A 313 -20.01 -0.23 7.26
C SER A 313 -19.63 -1.38 6.32
N CYS A 314 -19.94 -1.25 5.03
CA CYS A 314 -19.55 -2.26 4.03
C CYS A 314 -18.04 -2.45 3.98
N LEU A 315 -17.29 -1.34 3.88
CA LEU A 315 -15.85 -1.35 3.77
C LEU A 315 -15.15 -1.79 5.06
N SER A 316 -15.65 -1.37 6.22
CA SER A 316 -15.05 -1.73 7.50
C SER A 316 -15.26 -3.21 7.80
N ASN A 317 -16.46 -3.76 7.53
CA ASN A 317 -16.77 -5.16 7.80
C ASN A 317 -16.04 -6.16 6.91
N LEU A 318 -15.38 -5.71 5.83
CA LEU A 318 -14.43 -6.54 5.11
C LEU A 318 -13.30 -7.04 6.03
N SER A 319 -12.95 -6.32 7.10
CA SER A 319 -11.94 -6.78 8.06
C SER A 319 -12.35 -8.05 8.80
N ASN A 320 -13.64 -8.39 8.85
CA ASN A 320 -14.15 -9.58 9.52
C ASN A 320 -14.12 -10.84 8.63
N LEU A 321 -14.03 -10.65 7.31
CA LEU A 321 -13.92 -11.74 6.33
C LEU A 321 -12.51 -12.35 6.33
N THR A 322 -12.43 -13.67 6.16
CA THR A 322 -11.16 -14.36 6.01
C THR A 322 -10.48 -13.99 4.69
N TYR A 323 -9.18 -14.24 4.57
CA TYR A 323 -8.46 -14.00 3.31
C TYR A 323 -9.07 -14.77 2.12
N SER A 324 -9.44 -16.05 2.30
CA SER A 324 -10.13 -16.82 1.25
C SER A 324 -11.42 -16.15 0.79
N GLN A 325 -12.25 -15.71 1.75
CA GLN A 325 -13.53 -15.06 1.45
C GLN A 325 -13.31 -13.75 0.70
N LYS A 326 -12.31 -12.95 1.07
CA LYS A 326 -11.96 -11.73 0.31
C LYS A 326 -11.55 -12.03 -1.12
N ASN A 327 -10.94 -13.19 -1.37
CA ASN A 327 -10.47 -13.58 -2.70
C ASN A 327 -11.60 -14.11 -3.58
N GLU A 328 -12.64 -14.67 -2.97
CA GLU A 328 -13.89 -15.10 -3.62
C GLU A 328 -14.78 -13.91 -4.03
N ILE A 329 -14.49 -12.68 -3.58
CA ILE A 329 -15.26 -11.49 -3.95
C ILE A 329 -14.95 -11.10 -5.40
N ASP A 330 -15.96 -11.27 -6.25
CA ASP A 330 -15.94 -10.77 -7.63
C ASP A 330 -16.65 -9.42 -7.73
N LEU A 331 -15.85 -8.37 -7.92
CA LEU A 331 -16.32 -6.99 -8.06
C LEU A 331 -16.76 -6.63 -9.49
N SER A 332 -16.63 -7.56 -10.44
CA SER A 332 -17.09 -7.35 -11.83
C SER A 332 -18.59 -7.63 -12.01
N LEU A 333 -19.19 -8.37 -11.07
CA LEU A 333 -20.60 -8.71 -11.06
C LEU A 333 -21.50 -7.47 -10.91
N ASP A 334 -22.70 -7.54 -11.49
CA ASP A 334 -23.74 -6.56 -11.19
C ASP A 334 -24.22 -6.69 -9.75
N LYS A 335 -24.95 -5.67 -9.29
CA LYS A 335 -25.43 -5.59 -7.91
C LYS A 335 -26.27 -6.81 -7.49
N ASP A 336 -27.18 -7.29 -8.34
CA ASP A 336 -28.10 -8.36 -7.96
C ASP A 336 -27.38 -9.70 -7.93
N ALA A 337 -26.55 -9.97 -8.94
CA ALA A 337 -25.72 -11.18 -8.98
C ALA A 337 -24.72 -11.23 -7.82
N PHE A 338 -24.05 -10.11 -7.52
CA PHE A 338 -23.12 -10.02 -6.40
C PHE A 338 -23.78 -10.32 -5.06
N ASN A 339 -24.93 -9.68 -4.78
CA ASN A 339 -25.64 -9.90 -3.52
C ASN A 339 -26.18 -11.32 -3.39
N GLY A 340 -26.30 -12.09 -4.48
CA GLY A 340 -26.66 -13.51 -4.48
C GLY A 340 -25.52 -14.47 -4.11
N THR A 341 -24.27 -14.00 -4.02
CA THR A 341 -23.11 -14.84 -3.67
C THR A 341 -23.06 -15.15 -2.16
N ASP A 342 -22.51 -16.32 -1.81
CA ASP A 342 -22.31 -16.74 -0.41
C ASP A 342 -21.45 -15.76 0.39
N VAL A 343 -20.47 -15.14 -0.27
CA VAL A 343 -19.56 -14.20 0.38
C VAL A 343 -20.24 -12.86 0.66
N ALA A 344 -21.04 -12.36 -0.29
CA ALA A 344 -21.83 -11.15 -0.06
C ALA A 344 -22.84 -11.37 1.08
N GLU A 345 -23.40 -12.57 1.21
CA GLU A 345 -24.29 -12.91 2.33
C GLU A 345 -23.55 -12.95 3.67
N LYS A 346 -22.34 -13.49 3.73
CA LYS A 346 -21.48 -13.42 4.94
C LYS A 346 -21.12 -11.98 5.30
N LEU A 347 -20.75 -11.17 4.33
CA LEU A 347 -20.49 -9.74 4.55
C LEU A 347 -21.73 -9.03 5.09
N LEU A 348 -22.91 -9.31 4.51
CA LEU A 348 -24.19 -8.80 4.97
C LEU A 348 -24.48 -9.21 6.41
N HIS A 349 -24.18 -10.45 6.82
CA HIS A 349 -24.33 -10.89 8.21
C HIS A 349 -23.47 -10.07 9.17
N HIS A 350 -22.21 -9.79 8.81
CA HIS A 350 -21.36 -8.94 9.63
C HIS A 350 -21.92 -7.51 9.74
N ILE A 351 -22.35 -6.91 8.62
CA ILE A 351 -22.96 -5.58 8.61
C ILE A 351 -24.26 -5.56 9.44
N LYS A 352 -25.12 -6.57 9.31
CA LYS A 352 -26.38 -6.66 10.07
C LYS A 352 -26.17 -6.86 11.56
N SER A 353 -25.03 -7.41 11.98
CA SER A 353 -24.71 -7.57 13.40
C SER A 353 -24.50 -6.21 14.10
N GLU A 354 -24.01 -5.19 13.38
CA GLU A 354 -23.95 -3.79 13.88
C GLU A 354 -25.18 -2.95 13.46
N LYS A 355 -25.74 -3.19 12.27
CA LYS A 355 -26.87 -2.45 11.68
C LYS A 355 -27.99 -3.39 11.29
N GLY A 356 -28.83 -3.78 12.25
CA GLY A 356 -29.90 -4.76 12.04
C GLY A 356 -30.91 -4.41 10.92
N PHE A 357 -31.02 -3.13 10.57
CA PHE A 357 -31.90 -2.62 9.51
C PHE A 357 -31.24 -2.54 8.12
N PHE A 358 -29.97 -2.94 7.97
CA PHE A 358 -29.26 -2.83 6.70
C PHE A 358 -29.90 -3.73 5.63
N GLU A 359 -30.26 -3.15 4.50
CA GLU A 359 -30.87 -3.84 3.36
C GLU A 359 -29.82 -4.64 2.56
N ARG A 360 -30.22 -5.74 1.90
CA ARG A 360 -29.33 -6.54 1.02
C ARG A 360 -29.07 -5.81 -0.31
N ARG A 361 -28.36 -4.69 -0.24
CA ARG A 361 -28.13 -3.77 -1.36
C ARG A 361 -26.67 -3.34 -1.52
N ILE A 362 -25.73 -4.22 -1.16
CA ILE A 362 -24.29 -3.92 -1.21
C ILE A 362 -23.91 -3.65 -2.67
N VAL A 363 -23.24 -2.53 -2.93
CA VAL A 363 -22.78 -2.17 -4.28
C VAL A 363 -21.32 -2.66 -4.42
N PRO A 364 -20.99 -3.48 -5.43
CA PRO A 364 -19.62 -3.98 -5.60
C PRO A 364 -18.59 -2.86 -5.79
N ASP A 365 -18.93 -1.84 -6.57
CA ASP A 365 -18.05 -0.69 -6.82
C ASP A 365 -17.66 0.06 -5.52
N ASP A 366 -18.57 0.13 -4.54
CA ASP A 366 -18.30 0.72 -3.24
C ASP A 366 -17.19 -0.05 -2.50
N LEU A 367 -17.12 -1.37 -2.65
CA LEU A 367 -16.12 -2.21 -1.98
C LEU A 367 -14.71 -2.02 -2.55
N ARG A 368 -14.55 -1.46 -3.74
CA ARG A 368 -13.26 -1.09 -4.35
C ARG A 368 -12.81 0.33 -3.97
N SER A 369 -13.73 1.16 -3.52
CA SER A 369 -13.49 2.59 -3.34
C SER A 369 -12.56 2.92 -2.17
N ILE A 370 -11.95 4.11 -2.24
CA ILE A 370 -11.29 4.76 -1.12
C ILE A 370 -12.18 5.91 -0.69
N ILE A 371 -12.65 5.87 0.56
CA ILE A 371 -13.49 6.94 1.09
C ILE A 371 -12.82 7.68 2.23
N CYS A 372 -13.09 8.97 2.32
CA CYS A 372 -12.66 9.79 3.44
C CYS A 372 -13.72 9.76 4.53
N VAL A 373 -13.39 9.23 5.71
CA VAL A 373 -14.31 9.08 6.83
C VAL A 373 -13.97 10.04 7.94
N LYS A 374 -14.94 10.86 8.33
CA LYS A 374 -14.88 11.68 9.54
C LYS A 374 -15.31 10.84 10.74
N ALA A 375 -14.32 10.45 11.56
CA ALA A 375 -14.57 9.64 12.74
C ALA A 375 -15.27 10.42 13.87
N LYS A 376 -15.94 9.68 14.77
CA LYS A 376 -16.41 10.24 16.03
C LYS A 376 -15.22 10.81 16.80
N ARG A 377 -15.41 11.98 17.41
CA ARG A 377 -14.42 12.60 18.30
C ARG A 377 -14.47 11.93 19.68
N THR A 378 -14.26 10.62 19.77
CA THR A 378 -14.32 9.85 21.02
C THR A 378 -12.97 9.83 21.73
N ASN A 379 -11.86 9.70 20.99
CA ASN A 379 -10.51 9.71 21.54
C ASN A 379 -9.91 11.14 21.57
N THR A 380 -9.20 11.48 22.66
CA THR A 380 -8.52 12.77 22.84
C THR A 380 -7.50 13.06 21.73
N ARG A 381 -6.82 12.02 21.21
CA ARG A 381 -5.89 12.14 20.08
C ARG A 381 -6.59 12.54 18.78
N ILE A 382 -7.78 12.00 18.51
CA ILE A 382 -8.56 12.35 17.31
C ILE A 382 -9.06 13.80 17.40
N LYS A 383 -9.44 14.24 18.62
CA LYS A 383 -9.84 15.63 18.89
C LYS A 383 -8.71 16.61 18.63
N SER A 384 -7.51 16.35 19.16
CA SER A 384 -6.36 17.26 19.01
C SER A 384 -5.87 17.34 17.57
N GLN A 385 -5.94 16.24 16.82
CA GLN A 385 -5.43 16.16 15.46
C GLN A 385 -6.43 16.57 14.39
N SER A 386 -7.68 16.92 14.76
CA SER A 386 -8.79 17.06 13.80
C SER A 386 -8.81 15.87 12.81
N GLY A 387 -8.70 14.66 13.37
CA GLY A 387 -8.40 13.45 12.62
C GLY A 387 -9.55 12.99 11.73
N ALA A 388 -9.21 12.61 10.50
CA ALA A 388 -10.03 11.88 9.57
C ALA A 388 -9.23 10.67 9.06
N PHE A 389 -9.89 9.74 8.37
CA PHE A 389 -9.25 8.52 7.89
C PHE A 389 -9.60 8.28 6.44
N LEU A 390 -8.63 7.87 5.62
CA LEU A 390 -8.94 7.21 4.37
C LEU A 390 -9.15 5.72 4.66
N LEU A 391 -10.33 5.21 4.31
CA LEU A 391 -10.68 3.80 4.46
C LEU A 391 -10.54 3.11 3.11
N PHE A 392 -9.64 2.14 3.03
CA PHE A 392 -9.33 1.41 1.81
C PHE A 392 -10.21 0.17 1.65
N GLY A 393 -10.81 0.04 0.47
CA GLY A 393 -11.53 -1.15 0.03
C GLY A 393 -10.63 -2.28 -0.44
N LEU A 394 -11.26 -3.28 -1.06
CA LEU A 394 -10.58 -4.40 -1.70
C LEU A 394 -9.81 -3.90 -2.91
N GLU A 395 -8.54 -4.29 -2.99
CA GLU A 395 -7.67 -3.97 -4.12
C GLU A 395 -7.55 -2.46 -4.40
N ALA A 396 -7.85 -1.64 -3.39
CA ALA A 396 -7.78 -0.21 -3.50
C ALA A 396 -6.32 0.24 -3.33
N ALA A 397 -5.81 0.95 -4.33
CA ALA A 397 -4.53 1.65 -4.27
C ALA A 397 -4.80 3.14 -4.47
N LEU A 398 -4.03 3.99 -3.78
CA LEU A 398 -4.13 5.44 -3.94
C LEU A 398 -2.89 5.92 -4.72
N PRO A 399 -3.04 6.29 -6.01
CA PRO A 399 -1.94 6.77 -6.80
C PRO A 399 -1.33 8.04 -6.23
N ASP A 400 -0.05 8.28 -6.53
CA ASP A 400 0.63 9.49 -6.06
C ASP A 400 0.01 10.79 -6.64
N ALA A 401 -0.71 10.72 -7.76
CA ALA A 401 -1.48 11.81 -8.34
C ALA A 401 -2.88 11.99 -7.70
N GLY A 402 -3.39 10.97 -7.01
CA GLY A 402 -4.77 10.88 -6.54
C GLY A 402 -5.70 10.10 -7.50
N GLN A 403 -6.90 9.78 -7.04
CA GLN A 403 -7.91 9.01 -7.76
C GLN A 403 -9.32 9.27 -7.18
N ASP A 404 -10.37 9.05 -7.98
CA ASP A 404 -11.79 8.98 -7.55
C ASP A 404 -12.24 10.17 -6.68
N GLY A 405 -11.92 11.39 -7.14
CA GLY A 405 -12.30 12.62 -6.43
C GLY A 405 -11.37 13.01 -5.29
N ILE A 406 -10.23 12.35 -5.14
CA ILE A 406 -9.13 12.74 -4.24
C ILE A 406 -7.97 13.24 -5.10
N GLU A 407 -7.69 14.54 -5.08
CA GLU A 407 -6.50 15.11 -5.71
C GLU A 407 -5.37 15.23 -4.69
N ILE A 408 -4.16 14.86 -5.09
CA ILE A 408 -3.00 14.86 -4.21
C ILE A 408 -1.95 15.83 -4.71
N SER A 409 -1.43 16.63 -3.78
CA SER A 409 -0.27 17.49 -4.00
C SER A 409 0.65 17.45 -2.79
N ARG A 410 1.92 17.82 -2.95
CA ARG A 410 2.95 17.68 -1.91
C ARG A 410 3.75 18.96 -1.75
N VAL A 411 4.11 19.26 -0.51
CA VAL A 411 5.14 20.26 -0.17
C VAL A 411 6.32 19.51 0.43
N LEU A 412 7.50 19.65 -0.17
CA LEU A 412 8.73 19.06 0.39
C LEU A 412 9.20 19.86 1.58
N ILE A 413 9.59 19.18 2.66
CA ILE A 413 9.98 19.81 3.91
C ILE A 413 11.47 19.61 4.17
N ARG A 414 12.17 20.73 4.38
CA ARG A 414 13.57 20.81 4.78
C ARG A 414 13.71 21.54 6.11
N ASN A 415 14.91 21.53 6.68
CA ASN A 415 15.23 22.25 7.92
C ASN A 415 14.25 21.93 9.07
N LYS A 416 13.98 20.64 9.28
CA LYS A 416 12.97 20.14 10.23
C LYS A 416 13.16 20.66 11.65
N ALA A 417 14.41 20.81 12.10
CA ALA A 417 14.73 21.32 13.43
C ALA A 417 14.21 22.75 13.62
N HIS A 418 14.46 23.63 12.65
CA HIS A 418 13.97 25.00 12.69
C HIS A 418 12.44 25.06 12.70
N ILE A 419 11.79 24.25 11.85
CA ILE A 419 10.33 24.18 11.79
C ILE A 419 9.75 23.69 13.13
N LEU A 420 10.35 22.69 13.77
CA LEU A 420 9.90 22.21 15.09
C LEU A 420 9.98 23.31 16.15
N GLU A 421 11.04 24.12 16.17
CA GLU A 421 11.14 25.26 17.08
C GLU A 421 10.06 26.32 16.81
N GLN A 422 9.76 26.60 15.54
CA GLN A 422 8.69 27.54 15.17
C GLN A 422 7.31 27.02 15.58
N LEU A 423 7.05 25.73 15.36
CA LEU A 423 5.81 25.07 15.77
C LEU A 423 5.63 25.07 17.29
N ASP A 424 6.70 24.82 18.06
CA ASP A 424 6.66 24.85 19.52
C ASP A 424 6.31 26.25 20.05
N ARG A 425 6.82 27.32 19.43
CA ARG A 425 6.49 28.72 19.79
C ARG A 425 5.01 29.07 19.59
N ILE A 426 4.31 28.38 18.70
CA ILE A 426 2.86 28.53 18.48
C ILE A 426 2.05 27.41 19.17
N ASN A 427 2.67 26.69 20.13
CA ASN A 427 2.07 25.64 20.93
C ASN A 427 1.60 24.42 20.10
N ILE A 428 2.40 24.03 19.11
CA ILE A 428 2.23 22.79 18.33
C ILE A 428 3.44 21.91 18.58
N ASN A 429 3.32 21.03 19.56
CA ASN A 429 4.36 20.10 19.99
C ASN A 429 3.79 18.74 20.36
N ALA A 430 4.68 17.81 20.74
CA ALA A 430 4.33 16.43 21.05
C ALA A 430 3.19 16.30 22.08
N THR A 431 3.12 17.19 23.09
CA THR A 431 2.07 17.14 24.13
C THR A 431 0.71 17.56 23.63
N THR A 432 0.68 18.57 22.74
CA THR A 432 -0.57 19.05 22.13
C THR A 432 -1.09 18.09 21.07
N VAL A 433 -0.20 17.43 20.33
CA VAL A 433 -0.54 16.46 19.28
C VAL A 433 -0.88 15.09 19.87
N TYR A 434 -0.15 14.65 20.90
CA TYR A 434 -0.36 13.42 21.65
C TYR A 434 -0.67 13.74 23.12
N PRO A 435 -1.94 13.99 23.47
CA PRO A 435 -2.33 14.42 24.82
C PRO A 435 -2.32 13.28 25.86
N SER A 436 -1.45 12.28 25.71
CA SER A 436 -1.30 11.23 26.72
C SER A 436 -0.36 11.67 27.83
N ILE A 437 -0.60 11.15 29.05
CA ILE A 437 0.21 11.45 30.22
C ILE A 437 1.67 11.04 29.96
N ASP A 438 1.89 9.88 29.33
CA ASP A 438 3.23 9.37 29.03
C ASP A 438 4.02 10.30 28.11
N GLN A 439 3.39 10.78 27.03
CA GLN A 439 4.03 11.70 26.07
C GLN A 439 4.26 13.08 26.68
N THR A 440 3.33 13.53 27.52
CA THR A 440 3.48 14.79 28.27
C THR A 440 4.66 14.71 29.25
N ALA A 441 4.80 13.61 29.97
CA ALA A 441 5.91 13.38 30.90
C ALA A 441 7.27 13.33 30.18
N VAL A 442 7.35 12.65 29.02
CA VAL A 442 8.55 12.61 28.19
C VAL A 442 8.94 14.01 27.72
N HIS A 443 8.00 14.79 27.19
CA HIS A 443 8.27 16.14 26.71
C HIS A 443 8.73 17.09 27.84
N LEU A 444 8.05 17.08 28.99
CA LEU A 444 8.45 17.91 30.14
C LEU A 444 9.84 17.55 30.64
N ARG A 445 10.18 16.26 30.69
CA ARG A 445 11.53 15.80 31.07
C ARG A 445 12.58 16.33 30.09
N ASP A 446 12.31 16.24 28.79
CA ASP A 446 13.27 16.63 27.76
C ASP A 446 13.44 18.17 27.73
N GLN A 447 12.37 18.93 27.94
CA GLN A 447 12.40 20.40 28.05
C GLN A 447 13.22 20.89 29.25
N HIS A 448 13.13 20.20 30.38
CA HIS A 448 13.87 20.55 31.60
C HIS A 448 15.21 19.83 31.74
N ARG A 449 15.65 19.09 30.72
CA ARG A 449 16.93 18.38 30.75
C ARG A 449 18.07 19.38 30.67
N ALA A 450 18.85 19.48 31.74
CA ALA A 450 20.05 20.31 31.75
C ALA A 450 21.04 19.83 30.66
N PRO A 451 21.69 20.76 29.94
CA PRO A 451 22.69 20.38 28.95
C PRO A 451 23.84 19.60 29.62
N PRO A 452 24.47 18.66 28.90
CA PRO A 452 25.59 17.92 29.46
C PRO A 452 26.70 18.89 29.88
N PRO A 453 27.36 18.66 31.03
CA PRO A 453 28.43 19.53 31.49
C PRO A 453 29.55 19.56 30.44
N VAL A 454 29.93 20.78 30.03
CA VAL A 454 31.09 21.00 29.17
C VAL A 454 32.31 20.46 29.91
N LYS A 455 32.98 19.45 29.35
CA LYS A 455 34.30 19.04 29.84
C LYS A 455 35.25 20.20 29.57
N THR A 456 35.55 20.98 30.60
CA THR A 456 36.71 21.87 30.61
C THR A 456 37.95 21.00 30.57
N ASP A 457 38.65 20.98 29.43
CA ASP A 457 40.00 20.43 29.37
C ASP A 457 40.86 21.14 30.43
N ALA A 458 41.49 20.35 31.28
CA ALA A 458 42.29 20.83 32.39
C ALA A 458 43.41 21.74 31.86
N ILE A 459 43.40 22.98 32.32
CA ILE A 459 44.48 23.95 32.13
C ILE A 459 45.75 23.32 32.73
N ALA A 460 46.75 23.08 31.89
CA ALA A 460 48.06 22.60 32.31
C ALA A 460 48.69 23.60 33.31
N PRO A 461 49.31 23.14 34.40
CA PRO A 461 49.90 24.03 35.39
C PRO A 461 51.09 24.80 34.79
N PRO A 462 51.29 26.07 35.18
CA PRO A 462 52.43 26.87 34.73
C PRO A 462 53.73 26.29 35.28
N ASN A 463 54.68 26.08 34.39
CA ASN A 463 56.02 25.61 34.66
C ASN A 463 56.86 26.79 35.15
N ASP A 464 56.99 26.98 36.46
CA ASP A 464 57.93 27.94 37.05
C ASP A 464 58.53 27.40 38.35
N ALA A 465 59.77 26.95 38.26
CA ALA A 465 60.73 26.96 39.36
C ALA A 465 62.14 27.09 38.76
N PRO A 466 62.87 28.19 39.01
CA PRO A 466 64.32 28.20 38.92
C PRO A 466 64.94 27.75 40.24
N GLU A 467 66.06 27.05 40.11
CA GLU A 467 66.95 26.54 41.14
C GLU A 467 67.37 27.62 42.17
N THR A 468 67.36 27.28 43.45
CA THR A 468 68.53 27.41 44.37
C THR A 468 68.34 26.57 45.62
#